data_AF-A0A892ZLJ5-F1
#
_entry.id   AF-A0A892ZLJ5-F1
#
_cell.length_a   1.000
_cell.length_b   1.000
_cell.length_c   1.000
_cell.angle_alpha   90.00
_cell.angle_beta   90.00
_cell.angle_gamma   90.00
#
_symmetry.space_group_name_H-M   'P 1'
#
loop_
_entity.id
_entity.type
_entity.pdbx_description
1 polymer ?
#
loop_
_entity_poly.entity_id
_entity_poly.type
_entity_poly.pdbx_seq_one_letter_code
_entity_poly.pdbx_strand_id
1 'polypeptide(L)'
;MKSICILLLCFLLSACAAQWHRGEDVDGQHRYDLQFQRNNTAAPTGVVPIQAADLQAGDILFSADSGLQSRSLRLFGNSSVSHAFLYLGDGQIAEAVGSGVRIGSLDDSVHHSPLLAVYRHPQFNSTAAVAIRRFAEQEAGGKYNYVGILKQTPYTVTRKVCELPLIPRQFRHMCLNTMALVQVTPFAGERYFCSQLVIEAYNRAGLPLTHTPPEWISPADILHMREHDVPSVVPVVPLQYVGHLRCRASLWNGACTEAARVGNSAAAAPLAADALPPADFSDEVR
;
A
#
# COMPACT_ATOMS: atom_id res chain seq x y z
N MET A 1 7.48 -38.12 -0.86
CA MET A 1 8.34 -37.00 -0.38
C MET A 1 8.16 -35.73 -1.21
N LYS A 2 8.38 -35.72 -2.54
CA LYS A 2 8.20 -34.51 -3.38
C LYS A 2 6.80 -33.88 -3.29
N SER A 3 5.72 -34.67 -3.34
CA SER A 3 4.35 -34.15 -3.24
C SER A 3 4.01 -33.59 -1.86
N ILE A 4 4.60 -34.15 -0.80
CA ILE A 4 4.42 -33.66 0.58
C ILE A 4 5.16 -32.32 0.76
N CYS A 5 6.37 -32.17 0.20
CA CYS A 5 7.07 -30.89 0.18
C CYS A 5 6.32 -29.83 -0.63
N ILE A 6 5.70 -30.20 -1.76
CA ILE A 6 4.89 -29.27 -2.57
C ILE A 6 3.63 -28.83 -1.79
N LEU A 7 2.92 -29.76 -1.14
CA LEU A 7 1.75 -29.47 -0.32
C LEU A 7 2.08 -28.58 0.89
N LEU A 8 3.18 -28.88 1.61
CA LEU A 8 3.67 -28.04 2.71
C LEU A 8 4.08 -26.65 2.24
N LEU A 9 4.75 -26.55 1.08
CA LEU A 9 5.11 -25.27 0.48
C LEU A 9 3.84 -24.46 0.11
N CYS A 10 2.82 -25.09 -0.48
CA CYS A 10 1.54 -24.46 -0.77
C CYS A 10 0.80 -24.00 0.50
N PHE A 11 0.88 -24.78 1.59
CA PHE A 11 0.29 -24.42 2.88
C PHE A 11 1.02 -23.26 3.57
N LEU A 12 2.35 -23.21 3.48
CA LEU A 12 3.18 -22.10 3.97
C LEU A 12 2.96 -20.81 3.18
N LEU A 13 2.72 -20.91 1.86
CA LEU A 13 2.44 -19.76 0.99
C LEU A 13 1.03 -19.18 1.18
N SER A 14 0.12 -19.93 1.81
CA SER A 14 -1.24 -19.50 2.14
C SER A 14 -1.41 -19.09 3.61
N ALA A 15 -0.33 -19.11 4.38
CA ALA A 15 -0.31 -18.65 5.76
C ALA A 15 -0.55 -17.13 5.86
N CYS A 16 -1.70 -16.76 6.41
CA CYS A 16 -2.01 -15.40 6.84
C CYS A 16 -1.84 -15.32 8.37
N ALA A 17 -1.44 -14.15 8.88
CA ALA A 17 -1.42 -13.94 10.33
C ALA A 17 -2.85 -14.09 10.88
N ALA A 18 -2.97 -14.66 12.07
CA ALA A 18 -4.25 -14.81 12.76
C ALA A 18 -4.12 -14.46 14.24
N GLN A 19 -5.20 -13.92 14.81
CA GLN A 19 -5.32 -13.61 16.22
C GLN A 19 -6.68 -14.04 16.76
N TRP A 20 -6.69 -14.46 18.02
CA TRP A 20 -7.93 -14.63 18.76
C TRP A 20 -8.42 -13.25 19.21
N HIS A 21 -9.60 -12.87 18.73
CA HIS A 21 -10.32 -11.70 19.20
C HIS A 21 -11.31 -12.12 20.29
N ARG A 22 -11.44 -11.28 21.32
CA ARG A 22 -12.43 -11.47 22.38
C ARG A 22 -13.54 -10.44 22.14
N GLY A 23 -14.70 -10.91 21.73
CA GLY A 23 -15.94 -10.14 21.70
C GLY A 23 -16.82 -10.45 22.90
N GLU A 24 -17.88 -9.67 23.05
CA GLU A 24 -18.97 -9.93 23.99
C GLU A 24 -20.24 -10.19 23.17
N ASP A 25 -20.97 -11.24 23.55
CA ASP A 25 -22.28 -11.53 22.96
C ASP A 25 -23.38 -10.65 23.58
N VAL A 26 -24.58 -10.65 23.00
CA VAL A 26 -25.75 -9.90 23.47
C VAL A 26 -26.13 -10.25 24.92
N ASP A 27 -25.77 -11.46 25.37
CA ASP A 27 -25.98 -11.97 26.73
C ASP A 27 -24.79 -11.70 27.69
N GLY A 28 -23.78 -10.92 27.26
CA GLY A 28 -22.59 -10.59 28.07
C GLY A 28 -21.58 -11.73 28.22
N GLN A 29 -21.76 -12.84 27.50
CA GLN A 29 -20.81 -13.95 27.46
C GLN A 29 -19.60 -13.60 26.58
N HIS A 30 -18.39 -13.97 27.02
CA HIS A 30 -17.18 -13.79 26.20
C HIS A 30 -17.20 -14.76 25.02
N ARG A 31 -17.20 -14.19 23.80
CA ARG A 31 -17.02 -14.94 22.57
C ARG A 31 -15.58 -14.79 22.09
N TYR A 32 -14.96 -15.89 21.72
CA TYR A 32 -13.64 -15.88 21.09
C TYR A 32 -13.79 -16.22 19.61
N ASP A 33 -13.45 -15.27 18.74
CA ASP A 33 -13.40 -15.48 17.30
C ASP A 33 -11.97 -15.47 16.79
N LEU A 34 -11.65 -16.39 15.88
CA LEU A 34 -10.36 -16.41 15.21
C LEU A 34 -10.42 -15.46 14.01
N GLN A 35 -9.71 -14.34 14.11
CA GLN A 35 -9.59 -13.36 13.03
C GLN A 35 -8.33 -13.63 12.23
N PHE A 36 -8.47 -13.51 10.91
CA PHE A 36 -7.36 -13.63 9.96
C PHE A 36 -7.08 -12.28 9.33
N GLN A 37 -5.80 -12.05 9.07
CA GLN A 37 -5.30 -10.90 8.32
C GLN A 37 -6.02 -10.79 6.97
N ARG A 38 -6.53 -9.59 6.68
CA ARG A 38 -7.36 -9.32 5.51
C ARG A 38 -6.53 -8.86 4.33
N ASN A 39 -6.62 -9.58 3.21
CA ASN A 39 -5.98 -9.14 1.96
C ASN A 39 -6.69 -7.95 1.31
N ASN A 40 -7.97 -7.76 1.58
CA ASN A 40 -8.75 -6.67 1.00
C ASN A 40 -8.30 -5.31 1.57
N THR A 41 -8.08 -4.34 0.68
CA THR A 41 -7.72 -2.95 1.02
C THR A 41 -8.91 -2.08 1.46
N ALA A 42 -10.14 -2.53 1.30
CA ALA A 42 -11.33 -1.83 1.77
C ALA A 42 -11.63 -2.12 3.25
N ALA A 43 -12.36 -1.19 3.88
CA ALA A 43 -12.95 -1.42 5.19
C ALA A 43 -13.99 -2.56 5.15
N PRO A 44 -14.35 -3.15 6.30
CA PRO A 44 -15.41 -4.17 6.36
C PRO A 44 -16.76 -3.66 5.81
N THR A 45 -17.00 -2.36 5.91
CA THR A 45 -18.20 -1.68 5.40
C THR A 45 -18.23 -1.55 3.87
N GLY A 46 -17.10 -1.81 3.18
CA GLY A 46 -16.99 -1.74 1.72
C GLY A 46 -16.06 -0.63 1.23
N VAL A 47 -16.09 -0.42 -0.09
CA VAL A 47 -15.27 0.59 -0.77
C VAL A 47 -15.95 1.95 -0.69
N VAL A 48 -15.18 2.96 -0.27
CA VAL A 48 -15.59 4.37 -0.32
C VAL A 48 -14.81 5.05 -1.45
N PRO A 49 -15.47 5.45 -2.56
CA PRO A 49 -14.80 6.21 -3.61
C PRO A 49 -14.51 7.63 -3.11
N ILE A 50 -13.29 8.10 -3.34
CA ILE A 50 -12.84 9.44 -2.97
C ILE A 50 -12.18 10.14 -4.16
N GLN A 51 -12.03 11.46 -4.06
CA GLN A 51 -11.31 12.31 -5.01
C GLN A 51 -10.08 12.94 -4.35
N ALA A 52 -9.25 13.60 -5.15
CA ALA A 52 -8.05 14.28 -4.65
C ALA A 52 -8.36 15.33 -3.56
N ALA A 53 -9.55 15.96 -3.61
CA ALA A 53 -10.00 16.94 -2.63
C ALA A 53 -10.28 16.35 -1.23
N ASP A 54 -10.49 15.05 -1.12
CA ASP A 54 -10.72 14.35 0.16
C ASP A 54 -9.41 14.00 0.88
N LEU A 55 -8.29 14.12 0.17
CA LEU A 55 -6.97 13.80 0.69
C LEU A 55 -6.44 14.92 1.59
N GLN A 56 -5.68 14.51 2.59
CA GLN A 56 -4.94 15.39 3.48
C GLN A 56 -3.46 15.06 3.38
N ALA A 57 -2.62 16.09 3.37
CA ALA A 57 -1.18 15.89 3.47
C ALA A 57 -0.88 14.96 4.65
N GLY A 58 0.00 13.98 4.46
CA GLY A 58 0.24 12.89 5.40
C GLY A 58 -0.47 11.59 5.07
N ASP A 59 -1.52 11.60 4.26
CA ASP A 59 -2.22 10.38 3.86
C ASP A 59 -1.24 9.36 3.25
N ILE A 60 -1.39 8.11 3.66
CA ILE A 60 -0.62 6.97 3.17
C ILE A 60 -1.42 6.33 2.04
N LEU A 61 -0.82 6.28 0.87
CA LEU A 61 -1.40 5.69 -0.32
C LEU A 61 -0.74 4.35 -0.58
N PHE A 62 -1.58 3.35 -0.87
CA PHE A 62 -1.13 2.04 -1.26
C PHE A 62 -1.55 1.74 -2.68
N SER A 63 -0.61 1.19 -3.46
CA SER A 63 -0.87 0.83 -4.84
C SER A 63 -0.45 -0.59 -5.18
N ALA A 64 -0.99 -1.08 -6.29
CA ALA A 64 -0.71 -2.41 -6.81
C ALA A 64 -0.34 -2.32 -8.30
N ASP A 65 0.86 -1.79 -8.58
CA ASP A 65 1.31 -1.62 -9.96
C ASP A 65 1.29 -2.96 -10.73
N SER A 66 1.13 -2.94 -12.04
CA SER A 66 0.93 -4.11 -12.88
C SER A 66 2.23 -4.81 -13.29
N GLY A 67 3.38 -4.15 -13.10
CA GLY A 67 4.71 -4.64 -13.47
C GLY A 67 5.16 -5.92 -12.75
N LEU A 68 6.11 -6.65 -13.36
CA LEU A 68 6.57 -7.96 -12.87
C LEU A 68 7.13 -7.91 -11.44
N GLN A 69 7.84 -6.84 -11.06
CA GLN A 69 8.35 -6.66 -9.69
C GLN A 69 7.24 -6.45 -8.66
N SER A 70 6.17 -5.77 -9.04
CA SER A 70 5.01 -5.57 -8.19
C SER A 70 4.21 -6.87 -8.01
N ARG A 71 4.12 -7.70 -9.06
CA ARG A 71 3.50 -9.03 -9.00
C ARG A 71 4.28 -9.99 -8.10
N SER A 72 5.61 -10.01 -8.18
CA SER A 72 6.44 -10.87 -7.34
C SER A 72 6.34 -10.48 -5.86
N LEU A 73 6.39 -9.18 -5.54
CA LEU A 73 6.23 -8.68 -4.17
C LEU A 73 4.87 -9.03 -3.58
N ARG A 74 3.77 -8.89 -4.35
CA ARG A 74 2.44 -9.30 -3.89
C ARG A 74 2.33 -10.81 -3.66
N LEU A 75 2.96 -11.61 -4.53
CA LEU A 75 2.95 -13.08 -4.41
C LEU A 75 3.72 -13.54 -3.16
N PHE A 76 4.94 -13.04 -2.94
CA PHE A 76 5.74 -13.38 -1.76
C PHE A 76 5.19 -12.75 -0.47
N GLY A 77 4.62 -11.55 -0.57
CA GLY A 77 3.97 -10.84 0.53
C GLY A 77 2.56 -11.31 0.84
N ASN A 78 1.96 -12.22 0.02
CA ASN A 78 0.52 -12.54 0.02
C ASN A 78 -0.36 -11.29 0.28
N SER A 79 -0.07 -10.20 -0.41
CA SER A 79 -0.69 -8.90 -0.15
C SER A 79 -1.29 -8.33 -1.41
N SER A 80 -2.34 -7.54 -1.23
CA SER A 80 -2.99 -6.82 -2.32
C SER A 80 -2.22 -5.58 -2.78
N VAL A 81 -1.21 -5.15 -2.01
CA VAL A 81 -0.41 -3.95 -2.27
C VAL A 81 1.06 -4.32 -2.44
N SER A 82 1.77 -3.54 -3.24
CA SER A 82 3.22 -3.72 -3.50
C SER A 82 4.02 -2.46 -3.27
N HIS A 83 3.34 -1.31 -3.13
CA HIS A 83 3.96 -0.01 -3.03
C HIS A 83 3.18 0.85 -2.04
N ALA A 84 3.91 1.65 -1.27
CA ALA A 84 3.36 2.61 -0.32
C ALA A 84 4.07 3.95 -0.49
N PHE A 85 3.32 5.05 -0.40
CA PHE A 85 3.84 6.40 -0.57
C PHE A 85 2.95 7.42 0.14
N LEU A 86 3.39 8.68 0.18
CA LEU A 86 2.72 9.74 0.97
C LEU A 86 2.13 10.80 0.05
N TYR A 87 0.95 11.30 0.39
CA TYR A 87 0.44 12.54 -0.16
C TYR A 87 1.02 13.73 0.60
N LEU A 88 1.58 14.69 -0.12
CA LEU A 88 2.20 15.88 0.47
C LEU A 88 1.25 17.09 0.52
N GLY A 89 0.04 16.97 -0.04
CA GLY A 89 -0.82 18.12 -0.35
C GLY A 89 -0.60 18.64 -1.76
N ASP A 90 -1.51 19.50 -2.23
CA ASP A 90 -1.41 20.22 -3.51
C ASP A 90 -1.19 19.32 -4.74
N GLY A 91 -1.79 18.12 -4.74
CA GLY A 91 -1.63 17.17 -5.84
C GLY A 91 -0.24 16.53 -5.92
N GLN A 92 0.60 16.68 -4.89
CA GLN A 92 1.95 16.13 -4.86
C GLN A 92 2.05 14.89 -4.00
N ILE A 93 2.92 13.97 -4.39
CA ILE A 93 3.24 12.75 -3.63
C ILE A 93 4.75 12.61 -3.40
N ALA A 94 5.14 11.94 -2.32
CA ALA A 94 6.50 11.48 -2.09
C ALA A 94 6.57 9.96 -2.13
N GLU A 95 7.43 9.42 -2.99
CA GLU A 95 7.62 7.98 -3.12
C GLU A 95 9.09 7.62 -3.36
N ALA A 96 9.46 6.40 -2.97
CA ALA A 96 10.74 5.81 -3.35
C ALA A 96 10.49 4.72 -4.38
N VAL A 97 10.99 4.92 -5.59
CA VAL A 97 10.89 3.98 -6.72
C VAL A 97 12.30 3.64 -7.21
N GLY A 98 12.46 2.76 -8.20
CA GLY A 98 13.78 2.30 -8.63
C GLY A 98 14.79 3.42 -8.98
N SER A 99 14.33 4.57 -9.45
CA SER A 99 15.20 5.73 -9.72
C SER A 99 15.63 6.49 -8.47
N GLY A 100 14.98 6.28 -7.32
CA GLY A 100 15.24 7.01 -6.08
C GLY A 100 13.98 7.50 -5.38
N VAL A 101 14.19 8.33 -4.36
CA VAL A 101 13.12 9.13 -3.76
C VAL A 101 12.80 10.29 -4.69
N ARG A 102 11.52 10.51 -4.97
CA ARG A 102 11.05 11.60 -5.82
C ARG A 102 9.77 12.21 -5.28
N ILE A 103 9.56 13.48 -5.64
CA ILE A 103 8.27 14.15 -5.53
C ILE A 103 7.61 14.09 -6.89
N GLY A 104 6.42 13.51 -6.95
CA GLY A 104 5.66 13.29 -8.18
C GLY A 104 4.25 13.90 -8.13
N SER A 105 3.51 13.76 -9.22
CA SER A 105 2.10 14.13 -9.31
C SER A 105 1.21 12.98 -8.82
N LEU A 106 0.19 13.32 -8.03
CA LEU A 106 -0.88 12.41 -7.66
C LEU A 106 -1.63 11.88 -8.89
N ASP A 107 -1.88 12.74 -9.87
CA ASP A 107 -2.62 12.39 -11.09
C ASP A 107 -1.89 11.28 -11.86
N ASP A 108 -0.57 11.35 -11.97
CA ASP A 108 0.23 10.30 -12.60
C ASP A 108 -0.01 8.95 -11.91
N SER A 109 -0.01 8.92 -10.57
CA SER A 109 -0.28 7.70 -9.81
C SER A 109 -1.71 7.20 -9.97
N VAL A 110 -2.69 8.11 -9.98
CA VAL A 110 -4.10 7.78 -10.23
C VAL A 110 -4.28 7.17 -11.62
N HIS A 111 -3.58 7.68 -12.64
CA HIS A 111 -3.69 7.17 -14.01
C HIS A 111 -3.07 5.79 -14.19
N HIS A 112 -1.89 5.54 -13.62
CA HIS A 112 -1.11 4.35 -13.88
C HIS A 112 -1.44 3.16 -12.96
N SER A 113 -2.13 3.38 -11.84
CA SER A 113 -2.42 2.30 -10.91
C SER A 113 -3.83 1.73 -11.02
N PRO A 114 -4.00 0.39 -11.06
CA PRO A 114 -5.30 -0.25 -10.98
C PRO A 114 -5.92 -0.20 -9.57
N LEU A 115 -5.12 0.14 -8.55
CA LEU A 115 -5.53 0.23 -7.15
C LEU A 115 -4.81 1.40 -6.51
N LEU A 116 -5.57 2.27 -5.84
CA LEU A 116 -5.02 3.35 -5.04
C LEU A 116 -5.90 3.54 -3.80
N ALA A 117 -5.54 2.83 -2.72
CA ALA A 117 -6.22 2.86 -1.43
C ALA A 117 -5.55 3.87 -0.51
N VAL A 118 -6.34 4.55 0.33
CA VAL A 118 -5.87 5.66 1.17
C VAL A 118 -6.19 5.40 2.63
N TYR A 119 -5.19 5.59 3.48
CA TYR A 119 -5.27 5.47 4.92
C TYR A 119 -4.64 6.67 5.60
N ARG A 120 -5.17 7.03 6.77
CA ARG A 120 -4.75 8.21 7.53
C ARG A 120 -4.39 7.83 8.97
N HIS A 121 -3.35 8.49 9.48
CA HIS A 121 -3.04 8.42 10.90
C HIS A 121 -4.05 9.29 11.69
N PRO A 122 -4.75 8.77 12.71
CA PRO A 122 -5.85 9.49 13.37
C PRO A 122 -5.43 10.77 14.10
N GLN A 123 -4.15 10.87 14.47
CA GLN A 123 -3.59 12.03 15.18
C GLN A 123 -2.79 12.97 14.24
N PHE A 124 -2.99 12.84 12.92
CA PHE A 124 -2.25 13.64 11.96
C PHE A 124 -2.58 15.13 12.09
N ASN A 125 -1.57 15.99 11.91
CA ASN A 125 -1.71 17.44 12.07
C ASN A 125 -0.78 18.21 11.11
N SER A 126 -0.98 19.52 11.01
CA SER A 126 -0.23 20.38 10.08
C SER A 126 1.27 20.43 10.36
N THR A 127 1.70 20.36 11.62
CA THR A 127 3.13 20.31 11.98
C THR A 127 3.78 19.05 11.41
N ALA A 128 3.10 17.90 11.55
CA ALA A 128 3.55 16.64 10.95
C ALA A 128 3.58 16.73 9.42
N ALA A 129 2.58 17.35 8.79
CA ALA A 129 2.54 17.57 7.34
C ALA A 129 3.79 18.31 6.84
N VAL A 130 4.16 19.40 7.50
CA VAL A 130 5.35 20.20 7.17
C VAL A 130 6.63 19.39 7.37
N ALA A 131 6.72 18.61 8.45
CA ALA A 131 7.89 17.77 8.71
C ALA A 131 8.06 16.66 7.65
N ILE A 132 6.98 15.98 7.28
CA ILE A 132 6.98 14.97 6.20
C ILE A 132 7.39 15.60 4.87
N ARG A 133 6.82 16.75 4.51
CA ARG A 133 7.16 17.46 3.27
C ARG A 133 8.64 17.85 3.24
N ARG A 134 9.15 18.47 4.31
CA ARG A 134 10.56 18.85 4.41
C ARG A 134 11.48 17.64 4.27
N PHE A 135 11.13 16.52 4.91
CA PHE A 135 11.88 15.28 4.77
C PHE A 135 11.87 14.78 3.33
N ALA A 136 10.70 14.72 2.68
CA ALA A 136 10.60 14.28 1.29
C ALA A 136 11.42 15.16 0.33
N GLU A 137 11.44 16.47 0.55
CA GLU A 137 12.24 17.43 -0.21
C GLU A 137 13.74 17.24 -0.01
N GLN A 138 14.18 16.96 1.22
CA GLN A 138 15.58 16.70 1.55
C GLN A 138 16.11 15.41 0.91
N GLU A 139 15.28 14.37 0.86
CA GLU A 139 15.68 13.08 0.30
C GLU A 139 15.41 12.98 -1.21
N ALA A 140 14.68 13.92 -1.80
CA ALA A 140 14.38 13.92 -3.23
C ALA A 140 15.67 13.89 -4.08
N GLY A 141 15.74 12.95 -5.02
CA GLY A 141 16.94 12.67 -5.82
C GLY A 141 17.91 11.68 -5.15
N GLY A 142 17.65 11.26 -3.91
CA GLY A 142 18.38 10.20 -3.22
C GLY A 142 18.23 8.82 -3.91
N LYS A 143 19.18 7.91 -3.70
CA LYS A 143 19.23 6.61 -4.40
C LYS A 143 18.26 5.60 -3.79
N TYR A 144 17.73 4.68 -4.63
CA TYR A 144 16.85 3.59 -4.18
C TYR A 144 17.62 2.46 -3.47
N ASN A 145 17.01 1.89 -2.43
CA ASN A 145 17.63 0.81 -1.64
C ASN A 145 17.34 -0.60 -2.17
N TYR A 146 17.93 -0.94 -3.32
CA TYR A 146 17.81 -2.27 -3.92
C TYR A 146 18.31 -3.41 -3.03
N VAL A 147 19.41 -3.18 -2.30
CA VAL A 147 20.00 -4.17 -1.40
C VAL A 147 19.07 -4.45 -0.21
N GLY A 148 18.40 -3.41 0.30
CA GLY A 148 17.40 -3.53 1.34
C GLY A 148 16.23 -4.44 0.93
N ILE A 149 15.64 -4.22 -0.24
CA ILE A 149 14.52 -5.05 -0.74
C ILE A 149 14.93 -6.50 -0.97
N LEU A 150 16.11 -6.73 -1.55
CA LEU A 150 16.61 -8.08 -1.79
C LEU A 150 16.74 -8.87 -0.48
N LYS A 151 17.13 -8.21 0.61
CA LYS A 151 17.28 -8.83 1.93
C LYS A 151 15.98 -8.87 2.74
N GLN A 152 15.06 -7.93 2.52
CA GLN A 152 13.75 -7.88 3.16
C GLN A 152 12.82 -9.00 2.65
N THR A 153 12.97 -9.40 1.39
CA THR A 153 12.13 -10.42 0.78
C THR A 153 12.26 -11.79 1.48
N PRO A 154 13.48 -12.33 1.72
CA PRO A 154 13.68 -13.49 2.57
C PRO A 154 13.10 -13.32 3.97
N TYR A 155 13.37 -12.17 4.64
CA TYR A 155 12.87 -11.89 5.99
C TYR A 155 11.35 -11.98 6.08
N THR A 156 10.63 -11.30 5.19
CA THR A 156 9.16 -11.26 5.15
C THR A 156 8.57 -12.66 4.99
N VAL A 157 9.16 -13.49 4.13
CA VAL A 157 8.73 -14.89 3.93
C VAL A 157 9.02 -15.73 5.17
N THR A 158 10.24 -15.65 5.72
CA THR A 158 10.61 -16.42 6.92
C THR A 158 9.82 -15.99 8.16
N ARG A 159 9.45 -14.72 8.30
CA ARG A 159 8.67 -14.19 9.42
C ARG A 159 7.24 -14.72 9.45
N LYS A 160 6.61 -14.88 8.29
CA LYS A 160 5.27 -15.49 8.19
C LYS A 160 5.23 -16.91 8.75
N VAL A 161 6.34 -17.64 8.69
CA VAL A 161 6.46 -18.95 9.34
C VAL A 161 6.33 -18.81 10.86
N CYS A 162 6.92 -17.78 11.48
CA CYS A 162 6.78 -17.53 12.91
C CYS A 162 5.36 -17.07 13.32
N GLU A 163 4.56 -16.56 12.38
CA GLU A 163 3.22 -15.99 12.62
C GLU A 163 2.07 -16.96 12.32
N LEU A 164 2.38 -18.23 12.01
CA LEU A 164 1.37 -19.27 11.75
C LEU A 164 0.37 -19.41 12.91
N PRO A 165 -0.93 -19.62 12.60
CA PRO A 165 -2.04 -19.62 13.58
C PRO A 165 -1.94 -20.68 14.68
N LEU A 166 -1.12 -21.72 14.46
CA LEU A 166 -0.96 -22.85 15.38
C LEU A 166 0.31 -22.75 16.25
N ILE A 167 1.09 -21.68 16.11
CA ILE A 167 2.34 -21.51 16.87
C ILE A 167 2.05 -20.82 18.22
N PRO A 168 2.43 -21.43 19.36
CA PRO A 168 2.31 -20.81 20.68
C PRO A 168 3.06 -19.48 20.78
N ARG A 169 2.50 -18.48 21.49
CA ARG A 169 3.09 -17.12 21.62
C ARG A 169 4.57 -17.11 22.02
N GLN A 170 4.95 -17.96 22.97
CA GLN A 170 6.34 -18.12 23.42
C GLN A 170 7.30 -18.56 22.30
N PHE A 171 6.84 -19.48 21.44
CA PHE A 171 7.60 -19.94 20.27
C PHE A 171 7.65 -18.88 19.18
N ARG A 172 6.57 -18.10 19.01
CA ARG A 172 6.54 -16.93 18.11
C ARG A 172 7.59 -15.90 18.50
N HIS A 173 7.64 -15.51 19.77
CA HIS A 173 8.65 -14.56 20.27
C HIS A 173 10.07 -15.11 20.11
N MET A 174 10.31 -16.38 20.44
CA MET A 174 11.61 -17.01 20.23
C MET A 174 12.01 -17.05 18.75
N CYS A 175 11.10 -17.42 17.86
CA CYS A 175 11.31 -17.49 16.41
C CYS A 175 11.67 -16.11 15.84
N LEU A 176 10.86 -15.09 16.17
CA LEU A 176 11.10 -13.71 15.75
C LEU A 176 12.42 -13.16 16.30
N ASN A 177 12.75 -13.42 17.58
CA ASN A 177 13.99 -12.96 18.20
C ASN A 177 15.24 -13.66 17.62
N THR A 178 15.15 -14.96 17.33
CA THR A 178 16.27 -15.72 16.75
C THR A 178 16.51 -15.30 15.30
N MET A 179 15.44 -15.08 14.54
CA MET A 179 15.56 -14.53 13.19
C MET A 179 16.15 -13.13 13.18
N ALA A 180 15.71 -12.27 14.10
CA ALA A 180 16.31 -10.95 14.28
C ALA A 180 17.82 -11.08 14.47
N LEU A 181 18.31 -11.98 15.35
CA LEU A 181 19.73 -12.20 15.60
C LEU A 181 20.54 -12.72 14.39
N VAL A 182 19.96 -13.61 13.57
CA VAL A 182 20.68 -14.27 12.46
C VAL A 182 20.66 -13.44 11.17
N GLN A 183 19.65 -12.59 10.97
CA GLN A 183 19.47 -11.80 9.76
C GLN A 183 19.92 -10.34 9.90
N VAL A 184 20.53 -9.93 11.02
CA VAL A 184 21.21 -8.63 11.15
C VAL A 184 22.46 -8.60 10.26
N THR A 185 22.28 -8.36 8.96
CA THR A 185 23.24 -7.52 8.26
C THR A 185 22.70 -6.10 8.34
N PRO A 186 23.54 -5.07 8.54
CA PRO A 186 23.06 -3.70 8.51
C PRO A 186 22.38 -3.46 7.16
N PHE A 187 21.07 -3.20 7.21
CA PHE A 187 20.32 -2.61 6.11
C PHE A 187 20.63 -1.11 5.99
N ALA A 188 21.46 -0.59 6.90
CA ALA A 188 21.89 0.79 7.01
C ALA A 188 22.54 1.29 5.72
N GLY A 189 21.89 2.29 5.14
CA GLY A 189 22.38 3.10 4.04
C GLY A 189 21.45 4.30 3.88
N GLU A 190 21.95 5.38 3.32
CA GLU A 190 21.22 6.64 3.04
C GLU A 190 20.21 6.48 1.88
N ARG A 191 19.54 5.34 1.80
CA ARG A 191 18.69 4.95 0.67
C ARG A 191 17.40 4.38 1.22
N TYR A 192 16.28 4.76 0.60
CA TYR A 192 14.95 4.30 0.99
C TYR A 192 14.35 3.40 -0.09
N PHE A 193 13.64 2.36 0.35
CA PHE A 193 12.56 1.76 -0.44
C PHE A 193 11.21 2.31 0.02
N CYS A 194 10.13 1.98 -0.71
CA CYS A 194 8.85 2.67 -0.59
C CYS A 194 8.27 2.70 0.84
N SER A 195 8.16 1.56 1.51
CA SER A 195 7.68 1.51 2.90
C SER A 195 8.69 2.07 3.90
N GLN A 196 10.00 1.94 3.67
CA GLN A 196 11.02 2.55 4.51
C GLN A 196 10.88 4.09 4.53
N LEU A 197 10.65 4.70 3.36
CA LEU A 197 10.41 6.14 3.23
C LEU A 197 9.19 6.57 4.06
N VAL A 198 8.10 5.81 3.99
CA VAL A 198 6.87 6.09 4.75
C VAL A 198 7.13 6.06 6.26
N ILE A 199 7.76 4.99 6.76
CA ILE A 199 8.04 4.87 8.21
C ILE A 199 8.99 5.98 8.68
N GLU A 200 10.05 6.26 7.92
CA GLU A 200 11.03 7.28 8.29
C GLU A 200 10.41 8.70 8.28
N ALA A 201 9.54 9.00 7.32
CA ALA A 201 8.83 10.28 7.28
C ALA A 201 7.99 10.50 8.54
N TYR A 202 7.23 9.48 8.94
CA TYR A 202 6.40 9.53 10.14
C TYR A 202 7.23 9.59 11.44
N ASN A 203 8.38 8.91 11.49
CA ASN A 203 9.33 9.03 12.60
C ASN A 203 9.85 10.47 12.73
N ARG A 204 10.29 11.08 11.62
CA ARG A 204 10.78 12.48 11.61
C ARG A 204 9.68 13.49 11.90
N ALA A 205 8.42 13.15 11.64
CA ALA A 205 7.25 13.95 11.97
C ALA A 205 6.82 13.86 13.44
N GLY A 206 7.45 12.99 14.23
CA GLY A 206 7.08 12.75 15.63
C GLY A 206 5.76 11.97 15.79
N LEU A 207 5.30 11.29 14.75
CA LEU A 207 4.09 10.46 14.74
C LEU A 207 4.44 9.03 14.27
N PRO A 208 5.29 8.28 14.98
CA PRO A 208 5.75 6.98 14.51
C PRO A 208 4.57 6.01 14.31
N LEU A 209 4.55 5.29 13.17
CA LEU A 209 3.53 4.26 12.92
C LEU A 209 3.80 2.99 13.73
N THR A 210 5.07 2.68 14.00
CA THR A 210 5.54 1.53 14.78
C THR A 210 6.91 1.85 15.38
N HIS A 211 7.33 1.08 16.40
CA HIS A 211 8.69 1.12 16.95
C HIS A 211 9.65 0.16 16.24
N THR A 212 9.16 -0.61 15.29
CA THR A 212 9.99 -1.52 14.49
C THR A 212 10.85 -0.71 13.52
N PRO A 213 12.15 -1.02 13.35
CA PRO A 213 13.00 -0.23 12.48
C PRO A 213 12.50 -0.22 11.02
N PRO A 214 12.62 0.91 10.30
CA PRO A 214 12.03 1.08 8.96
C PRO A 214 12.41 0.01 7.94
N GLU A 215 13.60 -0.57 8.06
CA GLU A 215 14.16 -1.54 7.11
C GLU A 215 13.47 -2.90 7.17
N TRP A 216 12.72 -3.18 8.24
CA TRP A 216 12.00 -4.43 8.44
C TRP A 216 10.52 -4.35 8.06
N ILE A 217 10.06 -3.20 7.55
CA ILE A 217 8.65 -2.93 7.31
C ILE A 217 8.34 -2.98 5.83
N SER A 218 7.45 -3.88 5.42
CA SER A 218 6.94 -3.94 4.04
C SER A 218 5.71 -3.04 3.86
N PRO A 219 5.31 -2.71 2.61
CA PRO A 219 4.06 -2.00 2.36
C PRO A 219 2.84 -2.73 2.92
N ALA A 220 2.86 -4.07 2.86
CA ALA A 220 1.82 -4.90 3.43
C ALA A 220 1.74 -4.71 4.95
N ASP A 221 2.88 -4.76 5.65
CA ASP A 221 2.91 -4.55 7.11
C ASP A 221 2.23 -3.24 7.50
N ILE A 222 2.49 -2.13 6.79
CA ILE A 222 1.84 -0.84 7.03
C ILE A 222 0.33 -0.93 6.78
N LEU A 223 -0.10 -1.54 5.67
CA LEU A 223 -1.53 -1.72 5.37
C LEU A 223 -2.24 -2.50 6.50
N HIS A 224 -1.59 -3.50 7.10
CA HIS A 224 -2.15 -4.32 8.18
C HIS A 224 -2.10 -3.64 9.57
N MET A 225 -1.51 -2.44 9.68
CA MET A 225 -1.64 -1.58 10.85
C MET A 225 -3.02 -0.89 10.96
N ARG A 226 -3.93 -1.14 10.02
CA ARG A 226 -5.27 -0.52 9.99
C ARG A 226 -6.23 -1.06 11.05
N GLU A 227 -7.28 -0.30 11.28
CA GLU A 227 -8.41 -0.72 12.12
C GLU A 227 -9.03 -2.04 11.64
N HIS A 228 -9.44 -2.87 12.60
CA HIS A 228 -10.10 -4.16 12.36
C HIS A 228 -9.28 -5.13 11.50
N ASP A 229 -7.95 -5.08 11.58
CA ASP A 229 -7.08 -6.09 10.95
C ASP A 229 -6.13 -6.74 11.96
N VAL A 230 -5.44 -7.79 11.52
CA VAL A 230 -4.45 -8.51 12.31
C VAL A 230 -3.05 -8.04 11.90
N PRO A 231 -2.40 -7.18 12.70
CA PRO A 231 -1.07 -6.69 12.36
C PRO A 231 -0.01 -7.76 12.64
N SER A 232 0.86 -8.00 11.65
CA SER A 232 2.13 -8.69 11.87
C SER A 232 3.08 -7.81 12.71
N VAL A 233 3.09 -6.51 12.44
CA VAL A 233 3.88 -5.49 13.15
C VAL A 233 2.97 -4.64 14.03
N VAL A 234 3.26 -4.58 15.33
CA VAL A 234 2.45 -3.79 16.28
C VAL A 234 2.47 -2.30 15.90
N PRO A 235 1.31 -1.69 15.62
CA PRO A 235 1.22 -0.26 15.40
C PRO A 235 1.19 0.53 16.71
N VAL A 236 1.65 1.79 16.67
CA VAL A 236 1.45 2.75 17.77
C VAL A 236 -0.02 3.11 17.90
N VAL A 237 -0.67 3.39 16.76
CA VAL A 237 -2.11 3.60 16.67
C VAL A 237 -2.62 3.02 15.34
N PRO A 238 -3.82 2.43 15.31
CA PRO A 238 -4.38 1.91 14.06
C PRO A 238 -4.60 3.00 13.00
N LEU A 239 -4.32 2.66 11.74
CA LEU A 239 -4.62 3.54 10.61
C LEU A 239 -6.10 3.51 10.26
N GLN A 240 -6.65 4.68 9.97
CA GLN A 240 -8.05 4.87 9.58
C GLN A 240 -8.20 4.77 8.07
N TYR A 241 -9.21 4.04 7.62
CA TYR A 241 -9.55 3.96 6.21
C TYR A 241 -10.20 5.26 5.73
N VAL A 242 -9.64 5.87 4.67
CA VAL A 242 -10.20 7.08 4.05
C VAL A 242 -11.04 6.71 2.84
N GLY A 243 -10.52 5.85 1.95
CA GLY A 243 -11.21 5.48 0.73
C GLY A 243 -10.29 4.94 -0.37
N HIS A 244 -10.79 4.90 -1.60
CA HIS A 244 -10.06 4.56 -2.80
C HIS A 244 -10.22 5.61 -3.88
N LEU A 245 -9.09 6.10 -4.41
CA LEU A 245 -9.06 6.90 -5.64
C LEU A 245 -9.21 6.00 -6.87
N ARG A 246 -8.75 4.75 -6.78
CA ARG A 246 -8.92 3.69 -7.79
C ARG A 246 -9.10 2.34 -7.10
N CYS A 247 -10.04 1.52 -7.58
CA CYS A 247 -10.28 0.18 -7.03
C CYS A 247 -10.74 -0.74 -8.15
N ARG A 248 -9.81 -1.46 -8.79
CA ARG A 248 -10.12 -2.52 -9.75
C ARG A 248 -10.08 -3.89 -9.07
N ALA A 249 -11.10 -4.71 -9.32
CA ALA A 249 -11.14 -6.09 -8.87
C ALA A 249 -9.86 -6.85 -9.24
N SER A 250 -9.34 -7.63 -8.30
CA SER A 250 -8.23 -8.57 -8.53
C SER A 250 -8.34 -9.78 -7.61
N LEU A 251 -7.49 -10.78 -7.83
CA LEU A 251 -7.42 -11.97 -6.97
C LEU A 251 -7.23 -11.65 -5.47
N TRP A 252 -6.59 -10.53 -5.15
CA TRP A 252 -6.32 -10.10 -3.77
C TRP A 252 -7.26 -8.98 -3.28
N ASN A 253 -8.07 -8.37 -4.17
CA ASN A 253 -9.05 -7.33 -3.84
C ASN A 253 -10.39 -7.64 -4.54
N GLY A 254 -11.15 -8.56 -3.96
CA GLY A 254 -12.45 -8.96 -4.49
C GLY A 254 -13.57 -7.92 -4.23
N ALA A 255 -13.43 -7.07 -3.21
CA ALA A 255 -14.44 -6.06 -2.90
C ALA A 255 -14.38 -4.81 -3.79
N CYS A 256 -13.36 -4.70 -4.64
CA CYS A 256 -13.29 -3.64 -5.64
C CYS A 256 -14.28 -3.95 -6.77
N THR A 257 -15.56 -3.62 -6.59
CA THR A 257 -16.49 -3.46 -7.70
C THR A 257 -16.34 -2.02 -8.19
N GLU A 258 -15.93 -1.80 -9.45
CA GLU A 258 -15.64 -0.45 -9.97
C GLU A 258 -16.76 0.54 -9.60
N ALA A 259 -16.45 1.50 -8.73
CA ALA A 259 -17.19 2.75 -8.71
C ALA A 259 -16.81 3.47 -10.00
N ALA A 260 -17.71 3.42 -10.99
CA ALA A 260 -17.59 4.16 -12.23
C ALA A 260 -17.20 5.61 -11.92
N ARG A 261 -16.21 6.11 -12.67
CA ARG A 261 -15.71 7.49 -12.61
C ARG A 261 -16.88 8.48 -12.54
N VAL A 262 -16.99 9.24 -11.45
CA VAL A 262 -17.66 10.54 -11.50
C VAL A 262 -16.58 11.56 -11.85
N GLY A 263 -16.53 11.96 -13.13
CA GLY A 263 -15.59 12.95 -13.63
C GLY A 263 -15.85 13.30 -15.08
N ASN A 264 -16.46 14.48 -15.28
CA ASN A 264 -16.60 15.29 -16.49
C ASN A 264 -17.66 14.92 -17.55
N SER A 265 -18.90 15.40 -17.35
CA SER A 265 -19.72 15.91 -18.45
C SER A 265 -19.69 17.45 -18.44
N ALA A 266 -18.61 18.03 -18.94
CA ALA A 266 -18.57 19.44 -19.31
C ALA A 266 -17.55 19.64 -20.44
N ALA A 267 -17.99 19.31 -21.66
CA ALA A 267 -17.57 19.94 -22.90
C ALA A 267 -18.41 19.34 -24.04
N ALA A 268 -19.60 19.90 -24.25
CA ALA A 268 -20.22 19.83 -25.57
C ALA A 268 -19.30 20.61 -26.53
N ALA A 269 -18.55 19.89 -27.36
CA ALA A 269 -17.92 20.49 -28.53
C ALA A 269 -18.95 20.45 -29.68
N PRO A 270 -19.20 21.58 -30.37
CA PRO A 270 -20.16 21.62 -31.47
C PRO A 270 -19.63 20.83 -32.67
N LEU A 271 -20.55 20.14 -33.35
CA LEU A 271 -20.31 19.51 -34.65
C LEU A 271 -19.81 20.56 -35.65
N ALA A 272 -18.55 20.44 -36.05
CA ALA A 272 -17.97 21.20 -37.14
C ALA A 272 -18.30 20.53 -38.48
N ALA A 273 -19.14 21.23 -39.22
CA ALA A 273 -19.29 21.37 -40.67
C ALA A 273 -18.60 20.36 -41.62
N ASP A 274 -19.43 19.92 -42.58
CA ASP A 274 -19.09 19.37 -43.89
C ASP A 274 -17.89 20.04 -44.56
N ALA A 275 -16.89 19.23 -44.92
CA ALA A 275 -15.85 19.59 -45.86
C ALA A 275 -16.21 19.05 -47.25
N LEU A 276 -16.80 19.91 -48.09
CA LEU A 276 -16.81 19.75 -49.55
C LEU A 276 -15.39 19.98 -50.10
N PRO A 277 -14.91 19.15 -51.05
CA PRO A 277 -13.66 19.42 -51.75
C PRO A 277 -13.81 20.56 -52.78
N PRO A 278 -12.75 21.35 -53.04
CA PRO A 278 -12.80 22.42 -54.03
C PRO A 278 -12.75 21.91 -55.48
N ALA A 279 -13.31 22.77 -56.34
CA ALA A 279 -13.76 22.55 -57.71
C ALA A 279 -12.66 22.30 -58.74
N ASP A 280 -13.06 21.57 -59.79
CA ASP A 280 -12.47 21.63 -61.13
C ASP A 280 -13.58 22.04 -62.12
N PHE A 281 -13.18 22.56 -63.28
CA PHE A 281 -13.93 23.17 -64.39
C PHE A 281 -14.03 24.69 -64.38
N SER A 282 -12.97 25.27 -64.97
CA SER A 282 -13.09 26.45 -65.82
C SER A 282 -13.64 26.00 -67.17
N ASP A 283 -14.83 26.47 -67.57
CA ASP A 283 -15.19 26.59 -68.99
C ASP A 283 -16.24 27.68 -69.22
N GLU A 284 -15.89 28.56 -70.15
CA GLU A 284 -16.69 29.28 -71.14
C GLU A 284 -17.85 30.24 -70.79
N VAL A 285 -17.63 31.50 -71.22
CA VAL A 285 -18.47 32.26 -72.17
C VAL A 285 -19.87 32.70 -71.72
N ARG A 286 -20.02 33.97 -71.32
CA ARG A 286 -20.50 35.09 -72.16
C ARG A 286 -20.85 36.32 -71.32
#